data_AF-A0AAC9QVT1-F1
#
_entry.id   AF-A0AAC9QVT1-F1
#
_cell.length_a   1.000
_cell.length_b   1.000
_cell.length_c   1.000
_cell.angle_alpha   90.00
_cell.angle_beta   90.00
_cell.angle_gamma   90.00
#
_symmetry.space_group_name_H-M   'P 1'
#
loop_
_entity.id
_entity.type
_entity.pdbx_description
1 polymer ?
#
loop_
_entity_poly.entity_id
_entity_poly.type
_entity_poly.pdbx_seq_one_letter_code
_entity_poly.pdbx_strand_id
1 'polypeptide(L)' 'MYSDDQIAFVNQISIHDYAQAVGLELDYRPKHVLVKGIESLEITLDGRKWHYHYTNIGGGIVQFVAWL' A
#
# COMPACT_ATOMS: atom_id res chain seq x y z
N MET A 1 -1.19 9.08 20.89
CA MET A 1 -1.16 7.65 20.52
C MET A 1 -2.55 7.31 20.01
N TYR A 2 -2.67 6.78 18.80
CA TYR A 2 -3.96 6.39 18.24
C TYR A 2 -4.43 5.07 18.87
N SER A 3 -5.75 4.89 19.03
CA SER A 3 -6.29 3.60 19.46
C SER A 3 -6.25 2.59 18.31
N ASP A 4 -6.26 1.30 18.65
CA ASP A 4 -6.32 0.22 17.66
C ASP A 4 -7.54 0.36 16.73
N ASP A 5 -8.66 0.87 17.24
CA ASP A 5 -9.87 1.15 16.46
C ASP A 5 -9.66 2.26 15.42
N GLN A 6 -8.90 3.31 15.77
CA GLN A 6 -8.57 4.39 14.84
C GLN A 6 -7.64 3.88 13.72
N ILE A 7 -6.69 3.01 14.06
CA ILE A 7 -5.79 2.38 13.09
C ILE A 7 -6.58 1.44 12.17
N ALA A 8 -7.50 0.65 12.73
CA ALA A 8 -8.36 -0.25 11.97
C ALA A 8 -9.28 0.52 11.00
N PHE A 9 -9.83 1.65 11.42
CA PHE A 9 -10.65 2.53 10.57
C PHE A 9 -9.83 3.11 9.42
N VAL A 10 -8.63 3.62 9.68
CA VAL A 10 -7.77 4.20 8.63
C VAL A 10 -7.29 3.14 7.64
N ASN A 11 -7.06 1.89 8.08
CA ASN A 11 -6.75 0.77 7.18
C ASN A 11 -7.90 0.41 6.21
N GLN A 12 -9.06 1.06 6.31
CA GLN A 12 -10.12 1.04 5.29
C GLN A 12 -9.89 2.03 4.14
N ILE A 13 -8.79 2.78 4.13
CA ILE A 13 -8.36 3.57 2.97
C ILE A 13 -7.69 2.63 1.96
N SER A 14 -7.99 2.82 0.68
CA SER A 14 -7.36 2.11 -0.43
C SER A 14 -5.96 2.66 -0.68
N ILE A 15 -4.95 1.80 -0.61
CA ILE A 15 -3.57 2.13 -0.97
C ILE A 15 -3.48 2.48 -2.46
N HIS A 16 -4.31 1.89 -3.32
CA HIS A 16 -4.38 2.26 -4.74
C HIS A 16 -4.77 3.72 -4.92
N ASP A 17 -5.83 4.16 -4.25
CA ASP A 17 -6.37 5.50 -4.38
C ASP A 17 -5.35 6.52 -3.86
N TYR A 18 -4.71 6.22 -2.72
CA TYR A 18 -3.63 7.03 -2.19
C TYR A 18 -2.44 7.12 -3.18
N ALA A 19 -1.97 5.98 -3.68
CA ALA A 19 -0.84 5.92 -4.60
C ALA A 19 -1.11 6.74 -5.88
N GLN A 20 -2.30 6.62 -6.46
CA GLN A 20 -2.70 7.43 -7.61
C GLN A 20 -2.81 8.92 -7.28
N ALA A 21 -3.35 9.27 -6.11
CA ALA A 21 -3.48 10.66 -5.67
C ALA A 21 -2.13 11.35 -5.47
N VAL A 22 -1.10 10.61 -5.06
CA VAL A 22 0.28 11.13 -4.93
C VAL A 22 1.10 10.98 -6.22
N GLY A 23 0.49 10.53 -7.32
CA GLY A 23 1.11 10.47 -8.65
C GLY A 23 1.92 9.21 -8.95
N LEU A 24 1.78 8.15 -8.16
CA LEU A 24 2.38 6.86 -8.48
C LEU A 24 1.60 6.14 -9.58
N GLU A 25 2.33 5.60 -10.55
CA GLU A 25 1.75 4.76 -11.59
C GLU A 25 1.61 3.31 -11.11
N LEU A 26 0.42 2.75 -11.30
CA LEU A 26 0.09 1.37 -10.91
C LEU A 26 0.05 0.45 -12.13
N ASP A 27 0.67 -0.73 -12.01
CA ASP A 27 0.62 -1.83 -12.98
C ASP A 27 -0.25 -2.96 -12.42
N TYR A 28 -1.48 -3.08 -12.93
CA TYR A 28 -2.46 -4.07 -12.46
C TYR A 28 -2.20 -5.44 -13.09
N ARG A 29 -1.93 -6.43 -12.24
CA ARG A 29 -1.73 -7.83 -12.64
C ARG A 29 -2.82 -8.72 -12.06
N PRO A 30 -3.03 -9.95 -12.58
CA PRO A 30 -4.11 -10.83 -12.13
C PRO A 30 -4.08 -11.21 -10.64
N LYS A 31 -2.94 -11.07 -9.94
CA LYS A 31 -2.77 -11.48 -8.53
C LYS A 31 -2.45 -10.33 -7.57
N HIS A 32 -1.94 -9.23 -8.09
CA HIS A 32 -1.48 -8.08 -7.32
C HIS A 32 -1.32 -6.86 -8.22
N VAL A 33 -1.08 -5.71 -7.59
CA VAL A 33 -0.78 -4.45 -8.27
C VAL A 33 0.66 -4.07 -7.94
N LEU A 34 1.47 -3.79 -8.96
CA LEU A 34 2.82 -3.28 -8.76
C LEU A 34 2.84 -1.76 -8.88
N VAL A 35 3.79 -1.11 -8.21
CA VAL A 35 4.06 0.32 -8.40
C VAL A 35 5.19 0.47 -9.40
N LYS A 36 4.93 1.14 -10.53
CA LYS A 36 5.98 1.38 -11.53
C LYS A 36 7.06 2.29 -10.94
N GLY A 37 8.32 1.99 -11.28
CA GLY A 37 9.47 2.74 -10.79
C GLY A 37 9.94 2.34 -9.39
N ILE A 38 9.16 1.52 -8.66
CA ILE A 38 9.58 0.94 -7.37
C ILE A 38 9.54 -0.58 -7.52
N GLU A 39 10.67 -1.14 -7.96
CA GLU A 39 10.81 -2.57 -8.18
C GLU A 39 10.47 -3.35 -6.92
N SER A 40 9.76 -4.48 -7.06
CA SER A 40 9.40 -5.36 -5.94
C SER A 40 8.45 -4.75 -4.89
N LEU A 41 7.83 -3.60 -5.16
CA LEU A 41 6.71 -3.07 -4.39
C LEU A 41 5.38 -3.63 -4.92
N GLU A 42 4.74 -4.44 -4.09
CA GLU A 42 3.48 -5.10 -4.38
C GLU A 42 2.37 -4.55 -3.47
N ILE A 43 1.20 -4.29 -4.05
CA ILE A 43 -0.03 -3.93 -3.36
C ILE A 43 -1.06 -5.03 -3.65
N THR A 44 -1.79 -5.47 -2.62
CA THR A 44 -2.84 -6.48 -2.79
C THR A 44 -3.98 -5.96 -3.67
N LEU A 45 -4.69 -6.84 -4.37
CA LEU A 45 -5.78 -6.43 -5.28
C LEU A 45 -6.91 -5.64 -4.62
N ASP A 46 -7.14 -5.85 -3.33
CA ASP A 46 -8.11 -5.09 -2.53
C ASP A 46 -7.58 -3.72 -2.06
N GLY A 47 -6.32 -3.41 -2.34
CA GLY A 47 -5.65 -2.17 -1.98
C GLY A 47 -5.45 -2.02 -0.47
N ARG A 48 -5.60 -3.08 0.33
CA ARG A 48 -5.55 -3.00 1.80
C ARG A 48 -4.17 -3.18 2.38
N LYS A 49 -3.31 -3.91 1.67
CA LYS A 49 -1.98 -4.25 2.14
C LYS A 49 -0.96 -4.03 1.04
N TRP A 50 0.27 -3.80 1.48
CA TRP A 50 1.43 -3.74 0.61
C TRP A 50 2.57 -4.56 1.18
N HIS A 51 3.49 -4.93 0.30
CA HIS A 51 4.71 -5.63 0.64
C HIS A 51 5.84 -5.19 -0.29
N TYR A 52 6.99 -4.87 0.29
CA TYR A 52 8.22 -4.59 -0.43
C TYR A 52 9.19 -5.75 -0.23
N HIS A 53 9.32 -6.59 -1.26
CA HIS A 53 9.99 -7.89 -1.15
C HIS A 53 11.50 -7.75 -0.91
N TYR A 54 12.13 -6.63 -1.28
CA TYR A 54 13.59 -6.46 -1.13
C TYR A 54 14.03 -6.39 0.34
N THR A 55 13.31 -5.65 1.19
CA THR A 55 13.59 -5.56 2.64
C THR A 55 12.59 -6.33 3.49
N ASN A 56 11.67 -7.09 2.88
CA ASN A 56 10.65 -7.88 3.55
C ASN A 56 9.80 -7.07 4.56
N ILE A 57 9.39 -5.86 4.15
CA ILE A 57 8.54 -4.97 4.94
C ILE A 57 7.17 -4.82 4.29
N GLY A 58 6.17 -4.43 5.06
CA GLY A 58 4.82 -4.23 4.55
C GLY A 58 3.86 -3.77 5.64
N GLY A 59 2.58 -3.68 5.30
CA GLY A 59 1.55 -3.26 6.25
C GLY A 59 0.30 -2.76 5.57
N GLY A 60 -0.47 -1.95 6.28
CA GLY A 60 -1.60 -1.20 5.74
C GLY A 60 -1.18 0.18 5.25
N ILE A 61 -2.16 1.03 4.99
CA ILE A 61 -1.95 2.39 4.47
C ILE A 61 -1.07 3.25 5.37
N VAL A 62 -1.20 3.15 6.70
CA VAL A 62 -0.41 3.97 7.62
C VAL A 62 1.08 3.66 7.49
N GLN A 63 1.44 2.37 7.45
CA GLN A 63 2.82 1.95 7.21
C GLN A 63 3.29 2.30 5.79
N PHE A 64 2.40 2.23 4.80
CA PHE A 64 2.72 2.60 3.42
C PHE A 64 3.13 4.07 3.30
N VAL A 65 2.29 4.97 3.84
CA VAL A 65 2.51 6.42 3.83
C VAL A 65 3.77 6.79 4.60
N ALA A 66 4.05 6.11 5.71
CA ALA A 66 5.25 6.37 6.50
C ALA A 66 6.55 5.86 5.84
N TRP A 67 6.44 4.89 4.93
CA TRP A 67 7.57 4.30 4.24
C TRP A 67 7.91 4.98 2.90
N LEU A 68 6.87 5.43 2.17
CA LEU A 68 7.00 6.08 0.87
C LEU A 68 7.83 7.37 0.94
#